data_AF-A0A261C483-F1
#
_entry.id   AF-A0A261C483-F1
#
_cell.length_a   1.000
_cell.length_b   1.000
_cell.length_c   1.000
_cell.angle_alpha   90.00
_cell.angle_beta   90.00
_cell.angle_gamma   90.00
#
_symmetry.space_group_name_H-M   'P 1'
#
loop_
_entity.id
_entity.type
_entity.pdbx_description
1 polymer ?
#
loop_
_entity_poly.entity_id
_entity_poly.type
_entity_poly.pdbx_seq_one_letter_code
_entity_poly.pdbx_strand_id
1 'polypeptide(L)'
;VCEELSVVLFVHPWDMHMWDGRLQKYWMPWLVGMPSETAQAICSVLMGNVLVMFPKLRFCFAHGGGSYPIIRGRVSHGWNNHIVLGTDYPFPLGELEVGKVVEDYQSFSAVDRDNLLWKNAIQMLDLDENTLFDKNF
;
A
#
# COMPACT_ATOMS: atom_id res chain seq x y z
N VAL A 1 -1.65 13.40 -20.10
CA VAL A 1 -1.98 14.84 -20.03
C VAL A 1 -1.21 15.58 -18.93
N CYS A 2 -1.56 15.50 -17.65
CA CYS A 2 -0.95 16.34 -16.61
C CYS A 2 0.57 16.15 -16.49
N GLU A 3 1.04 14.89 -16.57
CA GLU A 3 2.46 14.57 -16.60
C GLU A 3 3.18 15.15 -17.82
N GLU A 4 2.60 14.98 -19.02
CA GLU A 4 3.16 15.50 -20.29
C GLU A 4 3.29 17.03 -20.27
N LEU A 5 2.30 17.71 -19.68
CA LEU A 5 2.29 19.16 -19.53
C LEU A 5 3.18 19.64 -18.38
N SER A 6 3.82 18.75 -17.63
CA SER A 6 4.70 19.08 -16.50
C SER A 6 4.02 19.98 -15.44
N VAL A 7 2.72 19.82 -15.23
CA VAL A 7 1.97 20.57 -14.22
C VAL A 7 1.96 19.84 -12.87
N VAL A 8 1.71 20.58 -11.80
CA VAL A 8 1.52 20.03 -10.46
C VAL A 8 0.03 19.85 -10.20
N LEU A 9 -0.37 18.68 -9.72
CA LEU A 9 -1.74 18.41 -9.27
C LEU A 9 -1.89 18.80 -7.80
N PHE A 10 -2.62 19.89 -7.53
CA PHE A 10 -3.04 20.22 -6.17
C PHE A 10 -4.33 19.50 -5.82
N VAL A 11 -4.27 18.61 -4.83
CA VAL A 11 -5.39 17.78 -4.39
C VAL A 11 -5.94 18.35 -3.10
N HIS A 12 -7.16 18.88 -3.17
CA HIS A 12 -7.89 19.43 -2.04
C HIS A 12 -9.03 18.49 -1.66
N PRO A 13 -9.24 18.15 -0.37
CA PRO A 13 -10.35 17.30 0.04
C PRO A 13 -11.66 18.04 -0.17
N TRP A 14 -12.66 17.31 -0.62
CA TRP A 14 -14.03 17.78 -0.78
C TRP A 14 -14.98 16.60 -0.64
N ASP A 15 -16.26 16.88 -0.44
CA ASP A 15 -17.32 15.86 -0.38
C ASP A 15 -17.01 14.76 0.67
N MET A 16 -16.59 15.21 1.86
CA MET A 16 -16.33 14.30 2.98
C MET A 16 -17.56 13.45 3.27
N HIS A 17 -17.35 12.28 3.87
CA HIS A 17 -18.42 11.36 4.26
C HIS A 17 -19.47 12.03 5.17
N MET A 18 -20.59 12.47 4.59
CA MET A 18 -21.64 13.25 5.27
C MET A 18 -23.03 12.62 5.23
N TRP A 19 -23.20 11.54 4.46
CA TRP A 19 -24.51 10.99 4.11
C TRP A 19 -25.20 10.22 5.25
N ASP A 20 -24.45 9.68 6.20
CA ASP A 20 -24.98 8.92 7.35
C ASP A 20 -25.21 9.79 8.60
N GLY A 21 -24.86 11.07 8.54
CA GLY A 21 -25.03 12.04 9.62
C GLY A 21 -23.96 12.02 10.73
N ARG A 22 -23.01 11.07 10.73
CA ARG A 22 -22.01 10.92 11.82
C ARG A 22 -21.16 12.16 12.05
N LEU A 23 -20.82 12.87 10.97
CA LEU A 23 -19.96 14.06 11.03
C LEU A 23 -20.75 15.37 11.11
N GLN A 24 -22.08 15.38 11.26
CA GLN A 24 -22.85 16.63 11.16
C GLN A 24 -22.68 17.62 12.34
N LYS A 25 -22.13 17.18 13.47
CA LYS A 25 -21.95 18.03 14.67
C LYS A 25 -20.51 18.50 14.82
N TYR A 26 -20.32 19.57 15.60
CA TYR A 26 -19.02 20.06 16.06
C TYR A 26 -18.00 20.33 14.95
N TRP A 27 -18.47 20.65 13.75
CA TRP A 27 -17.59 20.92 12.61
C TRP A 27 -16.66 19.74 12.23
N MET A 28 -17.07 18.51 12.62
CA MET A 28 -16.37 17.26 12.31
C MET A 28 -16.08 16.99 10.82
N PRO A 29 -16.82 17.51 9.82
CA PRO A 29 -16.46 17.28 8.43
C PRO A 29 -15.13 17.96 8.08
N TRP A 30 -14.83 19.10 8.71
CA TRP A 30 -13.57 19.81 8.52
C TRP A 30 -12.48 19.31 9.46
N LEU A 31 -12.82 19.01 10.72
CA LEU A 31 -11.83 18.60 11.72
C LEU A 31 -11.35 17.15 11.54
N VAL A 32 -12.23 16.25 11.12
CA VAL A 32 -11.93 14.82 10.97
C VAL A 32 -12.09 14.38 9.51
N GLY A 33 -13.16 14.80 8.84
CA GLY A 33 -13.45 14.41 7.46
C GLY A 33 -12.34 14.82 6.49
N MET A 34 -12.05 16.12 6.35
CA MET A 34 -11.05 16.62 5.41
C MET A 34 -9.65 16.00 5.60
N PRO A 35 -9.09 15.89 6.82
CA PRO A 35 -7.81 15.20 7.02
C PRO A 35 -7.87 13.71 6.66
N SER A 36 -9.00 13.04 6.87
CA SER A 36 -9.19 11.63 6.52
C SER A 36 -9.26 11.43 5.00
N GLU A 37 -10.01 12.28 4.30
CA GLU A 37 -10.11 12.25 2.83
C GLU A 37 -8.75 12.51 2.16
N THR A 38 -7.98 13.50 2.63
CA THR A 38 -6.63 13.72 2.09
C THR A 38 -5.73 12.49 2.30
N ALA A 39 -5.80 11.86 3.48
CA ALA A 39 -5.00 10.66 3.74
C ALA A 39 -5.44 9.47 2.88
N GLN A 40 -6.75 9.30 2.66
CA GLN A 40 -7.32 8.31 1.76
C GLN A 40 -6.86 8.54 0.31
N ALA A 41 -6.84 9.79 -0.16
CA ALA A 41 -6.36 10.14 -1.50
C ALA A 41 -4.88 9.80 -1.69
N ILE A 42 -4.03 10.08 -0.69
CA ILE A 42 -2.61 9.69 -0.71
C ILE A 42 -2.47 8.17 -0.77
N CYS A 43 -3.21 7.42 0.07
CA CYS A 43 -3.18 5.96 0.05
C CYS A 43 -3.62 5.41 -1.31
N SER A 44 -4.65 6.00 -1.93
CA SER A 44 -5.14 5.57 -3.24
C SER A 44 -4.13 5.83 -4.37
N VAL A 45 -3.41 6.96 -4.33
CA VAL A 45 -2.32 7.26 -5.28
C VAL A 45 -1.18 6.26 -5.15
N LEU A 46 -0.77 5.95 -3.91
CA LEU A 46 0.34 5.04 -3.63
C LEU A 46 -0.02 3.59 -3.96
N MET A 47 -1.11 3.08 -3.39
CA MET A 47 -1.55 1.69 -3.55
C MET A 47 -2.11 1.41 -4.95
N GLY A 48 -2.61 2.43 -5.64
CA GLY A 48 -3.03 2.36 -7.03
C GLY A 48 -1.89 2.41 -8.04
N ASN A 49 -0.62 2.39 -7.59
CA ASN A 49 0.57 2.45 -8.44
C ASN A 49 0.63 3.67 -9.39
N VAL A 50 -0.03 4.78 -9.03
CA VAL A 50 -0.13 5.97 -9.92
C VAL A 50 1.26 6.55 -10.19
N LEU A 51 2.14 6.58 -9.19
CA LEU A 51 3.51 7.08 -9.36
C LEU A 51 4.44 6.10 -10.10
N VAL A 52 4.06 4.83 -10.21
CA VAL A 52 4.77 3.84 -11.05
C VAL A 52 4.39 4.06 -12.51
N MET A 53 3.10 4.27 -12.78
CA MET A 53 2.59 4.52 -14.13
C MET A 53 2.99 5.90 -14.67
N PHE A 54 3.07 6.91 -13.80
CA PHE A 54 3.36 8.31 -14.15
C PHE A 54 4.50 8.86 -13.27
N PRO A 55 5.77 8.46 -13.52
CA PRO A 55 6.90 8.74 -12.64
C PRO A 55 7.31 10.22 -12.57
N LYS A 56 6.88 11.06 -13.53
CA LYS A 56 7.17 12.51 -13.53
C LYS A 56 6.01 13.33 -12.98
N LEU A 57 4.88 12.70 -12.66
CA LEU A 57 3.71 13.39 -12.13
C LEU A 57 4.00 13.89 -10.71
N ARG A 58 3.63 15.15 -10.44
CA ARG A 58 3.87 15.81 -9.15
C ARG A 58 2.55 16.14 -8.48
N PHE A 59 2.43 15.75 -7.21
CA PHE A 59 1.27 16.05 -6.38
C PHE A 59 1.62 17.05 -5.28
N CYS A 60 0.64 17.87 -4.92
CA CYS A 60 0.63 18.68 -3.70
C CYS A 60 -0.70 18.43 -3.00
N PHE A 61 -0.66 17.89 -1.78
CA PHE A 61 -1.87 17.58 -1.02
C PHE A 61 -2.15 18.67 0.01
N ALA A 62 -3.41 19.11 0.09
CA ALA A 62 -3.83 20.15 1.02
C ALA A 62 -3.65 19.74 2.50
N HIS A 63 -3.66 20.72 3.40
CA HIS A 63 -3.66 20.52 4.86
C HIS A 63 -2.51 19.63 5.38
N GLY A 64 -1.32 19.74 4.78
CA GLY A 64 -0.14 18.97 5.20
C GLY A 64 -0.24 17.46 4.93
N GLY A 65 -1.11 17.03 4.02
CA GLY A 65 -1.38 15.61 3.76
C GLY A 65 -2.42 14.99 4.71
N GLY A 66 -3.18 15.82 5.43
CA GLY A 66 -4.21 15.35 6.36
C GLY A 66 -3.61 14.51 7.48
N SER A 67 -4.21 13.34 7.76
CA SER A 67 -3.70 12.43 8.80
C SER A 67 -2.56 11.52 8.31
N TYR A 68 -2.25 11.48 7.02
CA TYR A 68 -1.30 10.53 6.43
C TYR A 68 0.09 10.54 7.10
N PRO A 69 0.75 11.69 7.34
CA PRO A 69 2.09 11.68 7.93
C PRO A 69 2.15 11.00 9.30
N ILE A 70 1.05 11.07 10.07
CA ILE A 70 0.92 10.43 11.39
C ILE A 70 0.66 8.94 11.22
N ILE A 71 -0.21 8.54 10.30
CA ILE A 71 -0.60 7.13 10.13
C ILE A 71 0.30 6.35 9.15
N ARG A 72 1.30 6.98 8.52
CA ARG A 72 2.14 6.35 7.47
C ARG A 72 2.74 5.00 7.89
N GLY A 73 3.14 4.85 9.16
CA GLY A 73 3.68 3.59 9.68
C GLY A 73 2.64 2.47 9.69
N ARG A 74 1.39 2.78 10.06
CA ARG A 74 0.27 1.85 9.99
C ARG A 74 -0.07 1.49 8.54
N VAL A 75 -0.04 2.47 7.64
CA VAL A 75 -0.28 2.23 6.20
C VAL A 75 0.79 1.31 5.62
N SER A 76 2.07 1.58 5.90
CA SER A 76 3.20 0.75 5.45
C SER A 76 3.10 -0.69 5.98
N HIS A 77 2.69 -0.88 7.23
CA HIS A 77 2.46 -2.20 7.79
C HIS A 77 1.33 -2.95 7.07
N GLY A 78 0.21 -2.26 6.78
CA GLY A 78 -0.90 -2.84 6.02
C GLY A 78 -0.58 -3.11 4.54
N TRP A 79 0.42 -2.45 3.97
CA TRP A 79 0.91 -2.77 2.62
C TRP A 79 1.81 -4.00 2.63
N ASN A 80 2.76 -4.05 3.57
CA ASN A 80 3.82 -5.06 3.56
C ASN A 80 3.35 -6.46 3.96
N ASN A 81 2.28 -6.61 4.73
CA ASN A 81 1.90 -7.92 5.32
C ASN A 81 0.86 -8.72 4.51
N HIS A 82 0.37 -8.19 3.39
CA HIS A 82 -0.75 -8.79 2.63
C HIS A 82 -0.35 -9.28 1.24
N ILE A 83 0.95 -9.29 0.92
CA ILE A 83 1.47 -9.77 -0.35
C ILE A 83 2.28 -11.03 -0.07
N VAL A 84 1.91 -12.13 -0.70
CA VAL A 84 2.60 -13.43 -0.59
C VAL A 84 3.15 -13.83 -1.96
N LEU A 85 4.33 -14.44 -1.98
CA LEU A 85 4.86 -15.07 -3.18
C LEU A 85 3.93 -16.18 -3.65
N GLY A 86 3.66 -16.21 -4.97
CA GLY A 86 2.93 -17.28 -5.64
C GLY A 86 3.53 -17.49 -7.02
N THR A 87 3.77 -18.75 -7.38
CA THR A 87 4.57 -19.10 -8.58
C THR A 87 3.72 -19.58 -9.75
N ASP A 88 2.45 -19.91 -9.53
CA ASP A 88 1.60 -20.62 -10.49
C ASP A 88 2.19 -21.99 -10.94
N TYR A 89 3.03 -22.61 -10.11
CA TYR A 89 3.55 -23.95 -10.37
C TYR A 89 2.41 -24.99 -10.42
N PRO A 90 2.42 -25.97 -11.35
CA PRO A 90 3.47 -26.29 -12.33
C PRO A 90 3.19 -25.72 -13.74
N PHE A 91 2.43 -24.64 -13.88
CA PHE A 91 2.04 -24.13 -15.20
C PHE A 91 3.20 -23.42 -15.91
N PRO A 92 3.32 -23.56 -17.25
CA PRO A 92 4.43 -23.01 -18.03
C PRO A 92 4.43 -21.47 -18.12
N LEU A 93 3.34 -20.82 -17.71
CA LEU A 93 3.24 -19.36 -17.63
C LEU A 93 3.64 -18.81 -16.24
N GLY A 94 3.86 -19.70 -15.27
CA GLY A 94 4.29 -19.35 -13.93
C GLY A 94 5.75 -18.91 -13.82
N GLU A 95 6.14 -18.46 -12.63
CA GLU A 95 7.53 -18.11 -12.33
C GLU A 95 8.39 -19.38 -12.35
N LEU A 96 9.34 -19.45 -13.30
CA LEU A 96 10.20 -20.62 -13.49
C LEU A 96 11.28 -20.76 -12.40
N GLU A 97 11.80 -19.63 -11.93
CA GLU A 97 12.77 -19.56 -10.82
C GLU A 97 12.07 -18.93 -9.61
N VAL A 98 11.57 -19.77 -8.71
CA VAL A 98 10.74 -19.37 -7.56
C VAL A 98 11.40 -18.27 -6.73
N GLY A 99 10.72 -17.13 -6.59
CA GLY A 99 11.14 -16.03 -5.72
C GLY A 99 12.18 -15.08 -6.34
N LYS A 100 12.70 -15.38 -7.53
CA LYS A 100 13.76 -14.59 -8.17
C LYS A 100 13.35 -13.15 -8.43
N VAL A 101 12.08 -12.92 -8.81
CA VAL A 101 11.57 -11.56 -9.02
C VAL A 101 11.65 -10.73 -7.74
N VAL A 102 11.40 -11.34 -6.59
CA VAL A 102 11.49 -10.66 -5.28
C VAL A 102 12.94 -10.44 -4.87
N GLU A 103 13.82 -11.41 -5.13
CA GLU A 103 15.24 -11.34 -4.80
C GLU A 103 15.97 -10.26 -5.61
N ASP A 104 15.73 -10.22 -6.93
CA ASP A 104 16.42 -9.33 -7.87
C ASP A 104 15.95 -7.86 -7.76
N TYR A 105 14.84 -7.60 -7.07
CA TYR A 105 14.36 -6.24 -6.87
C TYR A 105 15.24 -5.47 -5.87
N GLN A 106 16.09 -4.59 -6.40
CA GLN A 106 17.13 -3.90 -5.64
C GLN A 106 16.59 -2.96 -4.56
N SER A 107 15.37 -2.45 -4.70
CA SER A 107 14.78 -1.51 -3.73
C SER A 107 14.17 -2.19 -2.51
N PHE A 108 14.09 -3.53 -2.46
CA PHE A 108 13.64 -4.25 -1.28
C PHE A 108 14.76 -4.42 -0.25
N SER A 109 14.42 -4.16 1.01
CA SER A 109 15.25 -4.53 2.15
C SER A 109 15.22 -6.04 2.37
N ALA A 110 16.14 -6.57 3.19
CA ALA A 110 16.10 -7.98 3.59
C ALA A 110 14.77 -8.35 4.28
N VAL A 111 14.20 -7.42 5.04
CA VAL A 111 12.91 -7.62 5.72
C VAL A 111 11.76 -7.70 4.72
N ASP A 112 11.76 -6.84 3.69
CA ASP A 112 10.73 -6.87 2.64
C ASP A 112 10.79 -8.20 1.87
N ARG A 113 12.01 -8.67 1.55
CA ARG A 113 12.21 -9.98 0.90
C ARG A 113 11.68 -11.11 1.77
N ASP A 114 12.05 -11.18 3.05
CA ASP A 114 11.55 -12.23 3.95
C ASP A 114 10.02 -12.23 4.07
N ASN A 115 9.42 -11.04 4.16
CA ASN A 115 7.97 -10.88 4.26
C ASN A 115 7.27 -11.42 3.01
N LEU A 116 7.74 -11.01 1.83
CA LEU A 116 7.18 -11.43 0.55
C LEU A 116 7.42 -12.91 0.24
N LEU A 117 8.63 -13.41 0.51
CA LEU A 117 9.01 -14.79 0.20
C LEU A 117 8.30 -15.80 1.10
N TRP A 118 8.12 -15.50 2.40
CA TRP A 118 7.58 -16.52 3.31
C TRP A 118 6.86 -16.02 4.58
N LYS A 119 7.30 -14.96 5.28
CA LYS A 119 6.71 -14.60 6.60
C LYS A 119 5.23 -14.22 6.50
N ASN A 120 4.84 -13.53 5.43
CA ASN A 120 3.43 -13.18 5.21
C ASN A 120 2.57 -14.43 4.98
N ALA A 121 3.11 -15.46 4.31
CA ALA A 121 2.39 -16.70 4.07
C ALA A 121 2.20 -17.49 5.36
N ILE A 122 3.21 -17.54 6.24
CA ILE A 122 3.08 -18.16 7.58
C ILE A 122 1.96 -17.49 8.36
N GLN A 123 1.98 -16.16 8.44
CA GLN A 123 0.96 -15.40 9.17
C GLN A 123 -0.43 -15.58 8.55
N MET A 124 -0.53 -15.57 7.22
CA MET A 124 -1.79 -15.72 6.49
C MET A 124 -2.41 -17.11 6.66
N LEU A 125 -1.58 -18.16 6.71
CA LEU A 125 -2.00 -19.56 6.80
C LEU A 125 -2.04 -20.08 8.24
N ASP A 126 -1.73 -19.24 9.24
CA ASP A 126 -1.65 -19.60 10.66
C ASP A 126 -0.73 -20.80 10.92
N LEU A 127 0.45 -20.79 10.29
CA LEU A 127 1.45 -21.84 10.42
C LEU A 127 2.45 -21.48 11.55
N ASP A 128 3.00 -22.51 12.20
CA ASP A 128 4.15 -22.34 13.08
C ASP A 128 5.43 -22.39 12.23
N GLU A 129 6.25 -21.35 12.30
CA GLU A 129 7.53 -21.28 11.58
C GLU A 129 8.42 -22.49 11.84
N ASN A 130 8.37 -23.06 13.06
CA ASN A 130 9.15 -24.24 13.42
C ASN A 130 8.73 -25.50 12.65
N THR A 131 7.50 -25.54 12.12
CA THR A 131 6.96 -26.69 11.37
C THR A 131 7.40 -26.72 9.92
N LEU A 132 7.86 -25.59 9.36
CA LEU A 132 8.30 -25.52 7.95
C LEU A 132 9.55 -26.33 7.65
N PHE A 133 10.37 -26.59 8.67
CA PHE A 133 11.63 -27.31 8.55
C PHE A 133 11.57 -28.73 9.11
N ASP A 134 10.39 -29.15 9.60
CA ASP A 134 10.21 -30.50 10.13
C ASP A 134 10.19 -31.50 8.97
N LYS A 135 11.27 -32.28 8.86
CA LYS A 135 11.45 -33.27 7.77
C LYS A 135 10.78 -34.62 8.06
N ASN A 136 9.97 -34.72 9.12
CA ASN A 136 9.31 -35.96 9.52
C ASN A 136 7.96 -36.20 8.80
N PHE A 137 7.93 -35.99 7.48
CA PHE A 137 6.84 -36.47 6.61
C PHE A 137 7.14 -37.87 6.06
#